data_AF-A0A9N8E366-F1
#
_entry.id   AF-A0A9N8E366-F1
#
_cell.length_a   1.000
_cell.length_b   1.000
_cell.length_c   1.000
_cell.angle_alpha   90.00
_cell.angle_beta   90.00
_cell.angle_gamma   90.00
#
_symmetry.space_group_name_H-M   'P 1'
#
loop_
_entity.id
_entity.type
_entity.pdbx_description
1 polymer ?
#
loop_
_entity_poly.entity_id
_entity_poly.type
_entity_poly.pdbx_seq_one_letter_code
_entity_poly.pdbx_strand_id
1 'polypeptide(L)'
;MKFPVSVLVAALAPFALPGGHAFVAPTPPRAAPSSTQVGLFDWGKTAPAPKDVSNSEIRDLFSLWNDALATGDSRIVAKRYASDTMLLPTVSDVPRTDYDSIKDYFDAFLLKKPQGTILDGKIKIGDGWASDTGIYEFAMGSDGSKVKARYSFVYAYEGGKWKISHHHSSMMPEQGTSVEITEGQVKNLFQLWNDALDTLESDAVAKRYAKNAVLLPTVSDVPRTDYDSIKDYFDNFLKLKPQGTILESFVTIGSNWCKDVGVYEFEMGATGAKVQARYSFVYVYEDGEWKISHHHSSAMPEQPKLGPKITEKEVGQLFNLWNDELATLDSDKVAKRYASKAVLLPTVSDVPRTDYDSIKDYFDNFLKLKPQGTILESFTSVGDGWCKDVGVYEFEMGASGAKVQARYSFVYVYEDGEWKISHHHSSAMPEQPKLGPKIEEKEVKSIFSVWNNALATLDSDKVAKCYAKNAVLLPTVSDTPRTDYDSIKDYFDAFLLKKPQGTILESFATAGDGWCKDCGIYEFKMGADGSNVKARYSFVYVYEDGEWKISHHHSSVMPESVLGPAKKEDLVEA
;
A
#
# COMPACT_ATOMS: atom_id res chain seq x y z
N MET A 1 -15.40 -19.97 -44.18
CA MET A 1 -15.48 -18.51 -43.92
C MET A 1 -15.23 -18.30 -42.44
N LYS A 2 -14.08 -17.72 -42.09
CA LYS A 2 -13.74 -17.32 -40.71
C LYS A 2 -14.17 -15.86 -40.53
N PHE A 3 -14.90 -15.56 -39.46
CA PHE A 3 -15.04 -14.20 -38.93
C PHE A 3 -14.50 -14.17 -37.49
N PRO A 4 -13.86 -13.07 -37.07
CA PRO A 4 -12.95 -13.05 -35.93
C PRO A 4 -13.65 -12.69 -34.61
N VAL A 5 -13.09 -13.17 -33.50
CA VAL A 5 -13.36 -12.70 -32.14
C VAL A 5 -12.41 -11.55 -31.86
N SER A 6 -12.91 -10.31 -31.84
CA SER A 6 -12.21 -9.14 -31.30
C SER A 6 -13.20 -7.99 -31.15
N VAL A 7 -13.85 -7.83 -29.98
CA VAL A 7 -14.27 -6.53 -29.40
C VAL A 7 -14.52 -6.74 -27.90
N LEU A 8 -13.65 -6.20 -27.02
CA LEU A 8 -14.01 -5.28 -25.93
C LEU A 8 -12.74 -4.90 -25.13
N VAL A 9 -11.93 -3.99 -25.68
CA VAL A 9 -11.06 -3.12 -24.87
C VAL A 9 -11.70 -1.75 -24.91
N ALA A 10 -12.33 -1.34 -23.81
CA ALA A 10 -12.90 -0.01 -23.68
C ALA A 10 -11.90 0.89 -22.96
N ALA A 11 -11.47 1.93 -23.69
CA ALA A 11 -10.67 3.03 -23.20
C ALA A 11 -11.41 3.87 -22.16
N LEU A 12 -10.71 4.34 -21.13
CA LEU A 12 -11.17 5.36 -20.20
C LEU A 12 -10.21 6.56 -20.28
N ALA A 13 -10.75 7.69 -20.71
CA ALA A 13 -10.11 9.01 -20.63
C ALA A 13 -10.26 9.58 -19.20
N PRO A 14 -9.34 10.45 -18.75
CA PRO A 14 -9.28 10.92 -17.37
C PRO A 14 -10.25 12.08 -17.12
N PHE A 15 -11.03 12.01 -16.04
CA PHE A 15 -11.78 13.14 -15.50
C PHE A 15 -11.20 13.59 -14.16
N ALA A 16 -11.06 14.92 -14.04
CA ALA A 16 -10.40 15.63 -12.95
C ALA A 16 -11.22 15.64 -11.64
N LEU A 17 -10.52 15.52 -10.52
CA LEU A 17 -11.03 15.72 -9.16
C LEU A 17 -10.90 17.19 -8.74
N PRO A 18 -11.87 17.78 -8.00
CA PRO A 18 -11.64 19.02 -7.30
C PRO A 18 -11.27 18.80 -5.82
N GLY A 19 -10.23 19.51 -5.39
CA GLY A 19 -10.15 20.12 -4.05
C GLY A 19 -9.64 19.25 -2.91
N GLY A 20 -8.35 19.39 -2.59
CA GLY A 20 -7.71 18.78 -1.43
C GLY A 20 -8.09 19.42 -0.09
N HIS A 21 -8.23 18.58 0.92
CA HIS A 21 -8.09 18.96 2.33
C HIS A 21 -6.86 18.26 2.91
N ALA A 22 -5.99 19.06 3.53
CA ALA A 22 -4.70 18.66 4.06
C ALA A 22 -4.87 17.69 5.24
N PHE A 23 -4.16 16.56 5.18
CA PHE A 23 -3.98 15.65 6.29
C PHE A 23 -3.02 16.27 7.31
N VAL A 24 -3.50 16.49 8.54
CA VAL A 24 -2.67 16.84 9.69
C VAL A 24 -2.24 15.54 10.38
N ALA A 25 -0.93 15.40 10.62
CA ALA A 25 -0.33 14.24 11.25
C ALA A 25 -0.81 14.05 12.72
N PRO A 26 -0.94 12.81 13.22
CA PRO A 26 -1.39 12.54 14.57
C PRO A 26 -0.32 12.91 15.61
N THR A 27 -0.73 13.67 16.63
CA THR A 27 0.07 13.92 17.85
C THR A 27 0.24 12.65 18.69
N PRO A 28 1.39 12.47 19.38
CA PRO A 28 1.66 11.29 20.20
C PRO A 28 0.77 11.23 21.45
N PRO A 29 0.55 10.04 22.04
CA PRO A 29 -0.40 9.87 23.14
C PRO A 29 0.07 10.60 24.40
N ARG A 30 -0.83 11.43 24.93
CA ARG A 30 -0.70 12.08 26.24
C ARG A 30 -0.79 11.03 27.34
N ALA A 31 0.13 11.10 28.30
CA ALA A 31 0.16 10.24 29.47
C ALA A 31 -1.19 10.23 30.22
N ALA A 32 -1.59 9.05 30.71
CA ALA A 32 -2.84 8.83 31.42
C ALA A 32 -2.95 9.73 32.67
N PRO A 33 -4.05 10.47 32.86
CA PRO A 33 -4.33 11.08 34.15
C PRO A 33 -4.76 9.99 35.15
N SER A 34 -4.21 10.09 36.35
CA SER A 34 -4.57 9.29 37.52
C SER A 34 -6.08 9.34 37.80
N SER A 35 -6.60 8.20 38.25
CA SER A 35 -8.00 7.98 38.66
C SER A 35 -8.59 9.14 39.47
N THR A 36 -9.35 10.00 38.79
CA THR A 36 -10.28 10.93 39.40
C THR A 36 -11.53 10.88 38.52
N GLN A 37 -12.69 10.66 39.14
CA GLN A 37 -13.98 10.44 38.47
C GLN A 37 -14.15 11.28 37.22
N VAL A 38 -14.40 10.61 36.09
CA VAL A 38 -14.84 11.26 34.84
C VAL A 38 -16.22 11.86 35.14
N GLY A 39 -16.27 13.19 35.30
CA GLY A 39 -17.51 13.95 35.34
C GLY A 39 -18.17 13.91 33.97
N LEU A 40 -19.08 12.95 33.77
CA LEU A 40 -19.83 12.73 32.52
C LEU A 40 -20.99 13.72 32.32
N PHE A 41 -21.17 14.69 33.22
CA PHE A 41 -22.26 15.66 33.15
C PHE A 41 -21.82 17.00 33.76
N ASP A 42 -21.66 18.02 32.92
CA ASP A 42 -21.49 19.41 33.37
C ASP A 42 -22.89 19.99 33.66
N TRP A 43 -23.39 19.78 34.88
CA TRP A 43 -24.69 20.27 35.32
C TRP A 43 -24.61 21.76 35.66
N GLY A 44 -24.69 22.61 34.64
CA GLY A 44 -24.80 24.06 34.80
C GLY A 44 -26.01 24.46 35.66
N LYS A 45 -25.74 25.18 36.76
CA LYS A 45 -26.68 25.95 37.60
C LYS A 45 -27.98 25.23 38.01
N THR A 46 -27.87 24.16 38.80
CA THR A 46 -29.02 23.59 39.52
C THR A 46 -29.04 24.04 40.99
N ALA A 47 -30.23 24.33 41.51
CA ALA A 47 -30.44 24.53 42.95
C ALA A 47 -30.14 23.22 43.69
N PRO A 48 -29.58 23.24 44.92
CA PRO A 48 -29.31 22.02 45.65
C PRO A 48 -30.61 21.23 45.85
N ALA A 49 -30.61 19.96 45.45
CA ALA A 49 -31.74 19.07 45.64
C ALA A 49 -32.02 18.85 47.15
N PRO A 50 -33.24 18.42 47.51
CA PRO A 50 -33.53 18.02 48.89
C PRO A 50 -32.53 16.95 49.35
N LYS A 51 -31.94 17.13 50.53
CA LYS A 51 -30.80 16.31 51.00
C LYS A 51 -31.16 14.85 51.32
N ASP A 52 -32.43 14.49 51.36
CA ASP A 52 -32.92 13.19 51.86
C ASP A 52 -34.00 12.58 50.95
N VAL A 53 -33.82 12.57 49.63
CA VAL A 53 -34.77 11.92 48.71
C VAL A 53 -34.64 10.39 48.78
N SER A 54 -35.77 9.71 48.95
CA SER A 54 -35.88 8.26 49.04
C SER A 54 -36.13 7.59 47.67
N ASN A 55 -35.86 6.28 47.58
CA ASN A 55 -36.21 5.49 46.40
C ASN A 55 -37.73 5.51 46.09
N SER A 56 -38.58 5.61 47.10
CA SER A 56 -40.04 5.70 46.90
C SER A 56 -40.40 7.00 46.19
N GLU A 57 -39.83 8.13 46.64
CA GLU A 57 -40.10 9.43 46.03
C GLU A 57 -39.60 9.51 44.59
N ILE A 58 -38.46 8.87 44.26
CA ILE A 58 -38.01 8.75 42.87
C ILE A 58 -38.93 7.85 42.04
N ARG A 59 -39.39 6.74 42.62
CA ARG A 59 -40.36 5.85 41.95
C ARG A 59 -41.67 6.58 41.65
N ASP A 60 -42.13 7.47 42.53
CA ASP A 60 -43.34 8.27 42.33
C ASP A 60 -43.22 9.28 41.17
N LEU A 61 -42.01 9.62 40.73
CA LEU A 61 -41.81 10.44 39.53
C LEU A 61 -42.30 9.75 38.25
N PHE A 62 -42.19 8.41 38.19
CA PHE A 62 -42.80 7.62 37.13
C PHE A 62 -44.32 7.74 37.16
N SER A 63 -44.94 7.64 38.34
CA SER A 63 -46.38 7.81 38.50
C SER A 63 -46.84 9.17 37.99
N LEU A 64 -46.14 10.26 38.34
CA LEU A 64 -46.45 11.61 37.83
C LEU A 64 -46.34 11.73 36.31
N TRP A 65 -45.39 11.02 35.69
CA TRP A 65 -45.27 10.98 34.22
C TRP A 65 -46.38 10.13 33.59
N ASN A 66 -46.73 9.00 34.22
CA ASN A 66 -47.79 8.10 33.76
C ASN A 66 -49.19 8.72 33.90
N ASP A 67 -49.42 9.50 34.96
CA ASP A 67 -50.62 10.32 35.16
C ASP A 67 -50.73 11.40 34.09
N ALA A 68 -49.59 12.00 33.69
CA ALA A 68 -49.58 12.93 32.56
C ALA A 68 -50.01 12.26 31.26
N LEU A 69 -49.62 11.00 31.01
CA LEU A 69 -50.14 10.23 29.87
C LEU A 69 -51.66 10.04 29.96
N ALA A 70 -52.19 9.78 31.16
CA ALA A 70 -53.61 9.55 31.38
C ALA A 70 -54.47 10.78 31.05
N THR A 71 -53.90 12.00 31.09
CA THR A 71 -54.61 13.22 30.69
C THR A 71 -54.93 13.29 29.19
N GLY A 72 -54.20 12.55 28.35
CA GLY A 72 -54.29 12.67 26.89
C GLY A 72 -53.75 13.99 26.33
N ASP A 73 -53.13 14.86 27.15
CA ASP A 73 -52.57 16.14 26.72
C ASP A 73 -51.04 16.08 26.65
N SER A 74 -50.51 16.04 25.42
CA SER A 74 -49.07 15.99 25.12
C SER A 74 -48.29 17.14 25.75
N ARG A 75 -48.92 18.30 25.97
CA ARG A 75 -48.30 19.47 26.60
C ARG A 75 -48.02 19.23 28.08
N ILE A 76 -48.86 18.45 28.76
CA ILE A 76 -48.69 18.08 30.18
C ILE A 76 -47.55 17.07 30.29
N VAL A 77 -47.48 16.09 29.37
CA VAL A 77 -46.39 15.11 29.31
C VAL A 77 -45.06 15.80 29.02
N ALA A 78 -44.98 16.64 27.99
CA ALA A 78 -43.77 17.36 27.62
C ALA A 78 -43.27 18.27 28.76
N LYS A 79 -44.16 18.87 29.55
CA LYS A 79 -43.81 19.67 30.75
C LYS A 79 -43.12 18.87 31.86
N ARG A 80 -43.13 17.53 31.82
CA ARG A 80 -42.39 16.68 32.77
C ARG A 80 -40.90 16.58 32.46
N TYR A 81 -40.49 16.95 31.26
CA TYR A 81 -39.09 16.93 30.83
C TYR A 81 -38.37 18.23 31.21
N ALA A 82 -37.05 18.13 31.35
CA ALA A 82 -36.13 19.25 31.61
C ALA A 82 -35.96 20.12 30.34
N SER A 83 -35.38 21.32 30.48
CA SER A 83 -35.10 22.18 29.32
C SER A 83 -34.02 21.62 28.40
N ASP A 84 -33.04 20.90 28.99
CA ASP A 84 -32.00 20.16 28.28
C ASP A 84 -32.27 18.66 28.49
N THR A 85 -32.95 18.04 27.52
CA THR A 85 -33.50 16.70 27.68
C THR A 85 -33.22 15.83 26.46
N MET A 86 -33.28 14.50 26.64
CA MET A 86 -33.17 13.54 25.56
C MET A 86 -34.22 12.43 25.75
N LEU A 87 -35.15 12.32 24.81
CA LEU A 87 -36.08 11.21 24.70
C LEU A 87 -35.73 10.35 23.48
N LEU A 88 -35.47 9.07 23.74
CA LEU A 88 -35.32 8.00 22.76
C LEU A 88 -36.57 7.09 22.87
N PRO A 89 -37.62 7.35 22.07
CA PRO A 89 -38.89 6.65 22.22
C PRO A 89 -38.91 5.27 21.55
N THR A 90 -39.81 4.41 22.01
CA THR A 90 -39.94 3.01 21.54
C THR A 90 -40.31 2.86 20.07
N VAL A 91 -41.06 3.81 19.51
CA VAL A 91 -41.72 3.71 18.19
C VAL A 91 -41.30 4.83 17.23
N SER A 92 -40.11 5.40 17.41
CA SER A 92 -39.55 6.41 16.49
C SER A 92 -38.02 6.37 16.52
N ASP A 93 -37.40 6.35 15.34
CA ASP A 93 -35.95 6.38 15.16
C ASP A 93 -35.34 7.79 15.32
N VAL A 94 -36.18 8.80 15.55
CA VAL A 94 -35.76 10.20 15.67
C VAL A 94 -35.71 10.60 17.16
N PRO A 95 -34.52 10.94 17.72
CA PRO A 95 -34.39 11.48 19.07
C PRO A 95 -35.16 12.80 19.26
N ARG A 96 -35.65 13.04 20.47
CA ARG A 96 -36.38 14.27 20.85
C ARG A 96 -35.59 15.01 21.92
N THR A 97 -35.20 16.25 21.64
CA THR A 97 -34.23 17.00 22.46
C THR A 97 -34.80 18.27 23.08
N ASP A 98 -36.04 18.61 22.78
CA ASP A 98 -36.69 19.83 23.25
C ASP A 98 -38.19 19.61 23.49
N TYR A 99 -38.85 20.63 24.05
CA TYR A 99 -40.27 20.59 24.39
C TYR A 99 -41.16 20.28 23.19
N ASP A 100 -40.94 20.94 22.05
CA ASP A 100 -41.82 20.85 20.89
C ASP A 100 -41.72 19.49 20.22
N SER A 101 -40.51 18.95 20.09
CA SER A 101 -40.24 17.62 19.51
C SER A 101 -40.75 16.48 20.41
N ILE A 102 -40.68 16.63 21.74
CA ILE A 102 -41.30 15.69 22.70
C ILE A 102 -42.82 15.76 22.62
N LYS A 103 -43.39 16.97 22.61
CA LYS A 103 -44.84 17.18 22.46
C LYS A 103 -45.36 16.54 21.17
N ASP A 104 -44.68 16.77 20.04
CA ASP A 104 -45.00 16.17 18.74
C ASP A 104 -45.07 14.64 18.80
N TYR A 105 -44.07 13.99 19.40
CA TYR A 105 -44.10 12.54 19.59
C TYR A 105 -45.32 12.08 20.41
N PHE A 106 -45.62 12.79 21.51
CA PHE A 106 -46.75 12.44 22.37
C PHE A 106 -48.12 12.79 21.76
N ASP A 107 -48.22 13.74 20.83
CA ASP A 107 -49.47 14.00 20.09
C ASP A 107 -49.94 12.72 19.37
N ALA A 108 -49.01 11.95 18.79
CA ALA A 108 -49.32 10.67 18.16
C ALA A 108 -49.45 9.52 19.17
N PHE A 109 -48.51 9.42 20.13
CA PHE A 109 -48.48 8.29 21.07
C PHE A 109 -49.71 8.23 21.98
N LEU A 110 -50.23 9.39 22.42
CA LEU A 110 -51.39 9.45 23.32
C LEU A 110 -52.71 9.01 22.67
N LEU A 111 -52.80 9.01 21.33
CA LEU A 111 -53.96 8.45 20.61
C LEU A 111 -54.18 6.96 20.95
N LYS A 112 -53.11 6.25 21.34
CA LYS A 112 -53.17 4.84 21.76
C LYS A 112 -53.64 4.64 23.21
N LYS A 113 -53.89 5.74 23.94
CA LYS A 113 -54.25 5.75 25.37
C LYS A 113 -53.30 4.89 26.23
N PRO A 114 -51.98 5.12 26.16
CA PRO A 114 -51.00 4.28 26.82
C PRO A 114 -51.02 4.48 28.34
N GLN A 115 -50.92 3.39 29.10
CA GLN A 115 -50.68 3.38 30.55
C GLN A 115 -49.62 2.34 30.90
N GLY A 116 -48.57 2.77 31.60
CA GLY A 116 -47.42 1.95 31.94
C GLY A 116 -47.47 1.39 33.36
N THR A 117 -46.96 0.17 33.54
CA THR A 117 -46.71 -0.45 34.86
C THR A 117 -45.26 -0.90 34.93
N ILE A 118 -44.50 -0.43 35.92
CA ILE A 118 -43.14 -0.93 36.18
C ILE A 118 -43.23 -2.36 36.71
N LEU A 119 -42.57 -3.30 36.02
CA LEU A 119 -42.49 -4.72 36.41
C LEU A 119 -41.25 -5.00 37.24
N ASP A 120 -40.12 -4.40 36.88
CA ASP A 120 -38.86 -4.44 37.61
C ASP A 120 -38.13 -3.10 37.42
N GLY A 121 -37.39 -2.65 38.43
CA GLY A 121 -36.70 -1.37 38.36
C GLY A 121 -35.69 -1.17 39.48
N LYS A 122 -34.51 -0.65 39.11
CA LYS A 122 -33.43 -0.29 40.04
C LYS A 122 -33.25 1.22 40.06
N ILE A 123 -33.24 1.78 41.27
CA ILE A 123 -33.06 3.20 41.51
C ILE A 123 -31.64 3.48 42.01
N LYS A 124 -31.03 4.55 41.50
CA LYS A 124 -29.81 5.17 42.03
C LYS A 124 -30.05 6.65 42.25
N ILE A 125 -29.60 7.17 43.40
CA ILE A 125 -29.76 8.56 43.79
C ILE A 125 -28.36 9.16 43.98
N GLY A 126 -28.14 10.33 43.41
CA GLY A 126 -26.93 11.13 43.61
C GLY A 126 -27.28 12.57 43.98
N ASP A 127 -26.26 13.41 44.16
CA ASP A 127 -26.47 14.81 44.49
C ASP A 127 -27.06 15.56 43.29
N GLY A 128 -28.32 16.01 43.40
CA GLY A 128 -29.01 16.74 42.32
C GLY A 128 -29.60 15.90 41.19
N TRP A 129 -29.43 14.56 41.20
CA TRP A 129 -29.91 13.66 40.14
C TRP A 129 -30.36 12.30 40.68
N ALA A 130 -31.20 11.60 39.92
CA ALA A 130 -31.57 10.21 40.18
C ALA A 130 -31.79 9.44 38.88
N SER A 131 -31.70 8.11 38.90
CA SER A 131 -32.05 7.25 37.77
C SER A 131 -32.95 6.11 38.21
N ASP A 132 -34.00 5.81 37.44
CA ASP A 132 -34.83 4.60 37.55
C ASP A 132 -34.77 3.83 36.23
N THR A 133 -34.23 2.62 36.27
CA THR A 133 -33.98 1.81 35.07
C THR A 133 -34.51 0.40 35.26
N GLY A 134 -35.20 -0.15 34.27
CA GLY A 134 -35.77 -1.48 34.39
C GLY A 134 -36.68 -1.88 33.23
N ILE A 135 -37.71 -2.66 33.56
CA ILE A 135 -38.69 -3.19 32.61
C ILE A 135 -40.07 -2.70 33.02
N TYR A 136 -40.83 -2.17 32.07
CA TYR A 136 -42.24 -1.83 32.24
C TYR A 136 -43.10 -2.46 31.14
N GLU A 137 -44.40 -2.54 31.39
CA GLU A 137 -45.39 -2.98 30.42
C GLU A 137 -46.39 -1.85 30.17
N PHE A 138 -46.60 -1.48 28.91
CA PHE A 138 -47.68 -0.58 28.53
C PHE A 138 -48.92 -1.38 28.15
N ALA A 139 -50.07 -0.95 28.66
CA ALA A 139 -51.37 -1.30 28.12
C ALA A 139 -51.90 -0.16 27.25
N MET A 140 -52.26 -0.46 26.01
CA MET A 140 -52.83 0.51 25.07
C MET A 140 -54.35 0.48 25.21
N GLY A 141 -54.95 1.56 25.72
CA GLY A 141 -56.40 1.64 25.90
C GLY A 141 -57.20 1.70 24.58
N SER A 142 -56.54 1.91 23.43
CA SER A 142 -57.19 1.93 22.11
C SER A 142 -57.59 0.54 21.60
N ASP A 143 -56.80 -0.50 21.90
CA ASP A 143 -56.97 -1.85 21.36
C ASP A 143 -56.75 -2.97 22.41
N GLY A 144 -56.38 -2.62 23.64
CA GLY A 144 -56.08 -3.57 24.72
C GLY A 144 -54.73 -4.27 24.60
N SER A 145 -53.92 -3.94 23.60
CA SER A 145 -52.60 -4.54 23.41
C SER A 145 -51.66 -4.21 24.57
N LYS A 146 -50.75 -5.14 24.86
CA LYS A 146 -49.74 -5.01 25.91
C LYS A 146 -48.34 -5.17 25.35
N VAL A 147 -47.45 -4.24 25.68
CA VAL A 147 -46.07 -4.23 25.18
C VAL A 147 -45.10 -4.12 26.35
N LYS A 148 -44.20 -5.10 26.48
CA LYS A 148 -43.08 -5.04 27.43
C LYS A 148 -41.90 -4.31 26.79
N ALA A 149 -41.29 -3.43 27.56
CA ALA A 149 -40.16 -2.63 27.11
C ALA A 149 -39.14 -2.40 28.24
N ARG A 150 -37.88 -2.22 27.86
CA ARG A 150 -36.82 -1.74 28.74
C ARG A 150 -36.89 -0.22 28.79
N TYR A 151 -36.76 0.35 29.97
CA TYR A 151 -36.76 1.80 30.16
C TYR A 151 -35.55 2.27 30.97
N SER A 152 -35.23 3.54 30.78
CA SER A 152 -34.32 4.28 31.65
C SER A 152 -34.81 5.73 31.76
N PHE A 153 -35.18 6.14 32.97
CA PHE A 153 -35.40 7.54 33.32
C PHE A 153 -34.21 8.06 34.09
N VAL A 154 -33.66 9.19 33.66
CA VAL A 154 -32.74 10.01 34.45
C VAL A 154 -33.47 11.30 34.79
N TYR A 155 -33.49 11.61 36.08
CA TYR A 155 -34.13 12.79 36.64
C TYR A 155 -33.06 13.78 37.10
N ALA A 156 -33.29 15.05 36.83
CA ALA A 156 -32.51 16.17 37.34
C ALA A 156 -33.42 17.11 38.14
N TYR A 157 -32.88 17.72 39.20
CA TYR A 157 -33.61 18.71 39.98
C TYR A 157 -33.41 20.11 39.36
N GLU A 158 -34.44 20.63 38.69
CA GLU A 158 -34.41 21.89 37.93
C GLU A 158 -35.53 22.82 38.40
N GLY A 159 -35.22 24.07 38.73
CA GLY A 159 -36.23 25.07 39.10
C GLY A 159 -37.09 24.68 40.32
N GLY A 160 -36.50 23.92 41.27
CA GLY A 160 -37.20 23.43 42.46
C GLY A 160 -38.14 22.23 42.19
N LYS A 161 -38.00 21.55 41.05
CA LYS A 161 -38.82 20.38 40.69
C LYS A 161 -37.97 19.30 40.05
N TRP A 162 -38.30 18.04 40.31
CA TRP A 162 -37.73 16.92 39.57
C TRP A 162 -38.28 16.88 38.14
N LYS A 163 -37.37 16.82 37.17
CA LYS A 163 -37.64 16.77 35.72
C LYS A 163 -36.90 15.62 35.06
N ILE A 164 -37.44 15.10 33.97
CA ILE A 164 -36.80 14.04 33.18
C ILE A 164 -35.75 14.68 32.26
N SER A 165 -34.47 14.43 32.53
CA SER A 165 -33.35 14.86 31.68
C SER A 165 -33.00 13.82 30.61
N HIS A 166 -33.23 12.53 30.87
CA HIS A 166 -33.09 11.48 29.86
C HIS A 166 -34.18 10.42 30.00
N HIS A 167 -34.78 10.01 28.89
CA HIS A 167 -35.73 8.90 28.83
C HIS A 167 -35.39 8.03 27.63
N HIS A 168 -34.99 6.79 27.88
CA HIS A 168 -34.88 5.76 26.85
C HIS A 168 -35.97 4.72 27.04
N SER A 169 -36.66 4.34 25.96
CA SER A 169 -37.57 3.20 25.94
C SER A 169 -37.37 2.33 24.70
N SER A 170 -37.21 1.01 24.88
CA SER A 170 -37.06 0.06 23.76
C SER A 170 -37.87 -1.21 24.00
N MET A 171 -38.47 -1.77 22.94
CA MET A 171 -39.13 -3.08 23.02
C MET A 171 -38.16 -4.17 23.46
N MET A 172 -38.69 -5.25 24.01
CA MET A 172 -37.91 -6.44 24.32
C MET A 172 -37.32 -7.03 23.02
N PRO A 173 -36.01 -7.33 22.97
CA PRO A 173 -35.35 -7.82 21.75
C PRO A 173 -35.82 -9.23 21.33
N GLU A 174 -36.46 -9.97 22.23
CA GLU A 174 -36.91 -11.36 22.01
C GLU A 174 -38.33 -11.47 21.38
N GLN A 175 -39.05 -10.35 21.17
CA GLN A 175 -40.44 -10.37 20.66
C GLN A 175 -40.58 -10.31 19.13
N GLY A 176 -39.56 -10.69 18.37
CA GLY A 176 -39.76 -11.01 16.96
C GLY A 176 -40.43 -12.38 16.86
N THR A 177 -41.64 -12.49 16.31
CA THR A 177 -42.22 -13.79 15.93
C THR A 177 -41.21 -14.51 15.02
N SER A 178 -40.61 -15.57 15.54
CA SER A 178 -39.71 -16.44 14.77
C SER A 178 -40.54 -17.40 13.93
N VAL A 179 -40.31 -17.44 12.63
CA VAL A 179 -40.89 -18.50 11.80
C VAL A 179 -40.04 -19.75 11.94
N GLU A 180 -40.62 -20.80 12.52
CA GLU A 180 -39.93 -22.08 12.67
C GLU A 180 -39.65 -22.71 11.30
N ILE A 181 -38.40 -23.12 11.10
CA ILE A 181 -37.93 -23.89 9.95
C ILE A 181 -36.96 -24.96 10.42
N THR A 182 -37.03 -26.15 9.82
CA THR A 182 -36.12 -27.26 10.09
C THR A 182 -34.97 -27.29 9.08
N GLU A 183 -33.87 -27.96 9.41
CA GLU A 183 -32.73 -28.13 8.49
C GLU A 183 -33.15 -28.73 7.13
N GLY A 184 -34.01 -29.75 7.13
CA GLY A 184 -34.53 -30.35 5.90
C GLY A 184 -35.34 -29.37 5.04
N GLN A 185 -36.13 -28.50 5.68
CA GLN A 185 -36.84 -27.44 4.96
C GLN A 185 -35.89 -26.39 4.38
N VAL A 186 -34.81 -26.02 5.08
CA VAL A 186 -33.79 -25.12 4.53
C VAL A 186 -33.13 -25.72 3.29
N LYS A 187 -32.75 -27.00 3.32
CA LYS A 187 -32.19 -27.69 2.14
C LYS A 187 -33.18 -27.73 0.97
N ASN A 188 -34.48 -27.85 1.26
CA ASN A 188 -35.52 -27.78 0.22
C ASN A 188 -35.71 -26.38 -0.39
N LEU A 189 -35.27 -25.30 0.27
CA LEU A 189 -35.33 -23.96 -0.33
C LEU A 189 -34.44 -23.85 -1.58
N PHE A 190 -33.33 -24.60 -1.62
CA PHE A 190 -32.53 -24.74 -2.84
C PHE A 190 -33.36 -25.35 -3.98
N GLN A 191 -34.15 -26.39 -3.70
CA GLN A 191 -34.97 -27.03 -4.73
C GLN A 191 -36.00 -26.05 -5.31
N LEU A 192 -36.64 -25.21 -4.49
CA LEU A 192 -37.55 -24.17 -4.99
C LEU A 192 -36.86 -23.18 -5.96
N TRP A 193 -35.58 -22.88 -5.72
CA TRP A 193 -34.80 -22.04 -6.61
C TRP A 193 -34.33 -22.79 -7.86
N ASN A 194 -33.95 -24.06 -7.72
CA ASN A 194 -33.51 -24.93 -8.82
C ASN A 194 -34.65 -25.29 -9.78
N ASP A 195 -35.86 -25.51 -9.24
CA ASP A 195 -37.10 -25.68 -10.02
C ASP A 195 -37.42 -24.40 -10.82
N ALA A 196 -37.17 -23.23 -10.24
CA ALA A 196 -37.31 -21.97 -10.97
C ALA A 196 -36.33 -21.87 -12.15
N LEU A 197 -35.10 -22.39 -12.01
CA LEU A 197 -34.17 -22.47 -13.15
C LEU A 197 -34.71 -23.38 -14.27
N ASP A 198 -35.38 -24.48 -13.91
CA ASP A 198 -35.94 -25.44 -14.88
C ASP A 198 -37.06 -24.82 -15.72
N THR A 199 -37.76 -23.81 -15.20
CA THR A 199 -38.76 -23.06 -15.99
C THR A 199 -38.15 -22.30 -17.17
N LEU A 200 -36.84 -22.02 -17.12
CA LEU A 200 -36.14 -21.13 -18.06
C LEU A 200 -36.69 -19.70 -18.13
N GLU A 201 -37.50 -19.29 -17.15
CA GLU A 201 -38.06 -17.94 -17.02
C GLU A 201 -37.29 -17.14 -15.97
N SER A 202 -36.54 -16.12 -16.40
CA SER A 202 -35.71 -15.29 -15.51
C SER A 202 -36.51 -14.57 -14.42
N ASP A 203 -37.74 -14.18 -14.73
CA ASP A 203 -38.70 -13.57 -13.79
C ASP A 203 -39.08 -14.52 -12.65
N ALA A 204 -39.29 -15.81 -12.96
CA ALA A 204 -39.59 -16.84 -11.97
C ALA A 204 -38.41 -17.05 -11.01
N VAL A 205 -37.17 -17.03 -11.54
CA VAL A 205 -35.95 -17.12 -10.73
C VAL A 205 -35.77 -15.88 -9.87
N ALA A 206 -35.91 -14.68 -10.44
CA ALA A 206 -35.77 -13.42 -9.72
C ALA A 206 -36.78 -13.28 -8.57
N LYS A 207 -38.02 -13.79 -8.74
CA LYS A 207 -39.05 -13.82 -7.69
C LYS A 207 -38.69 -14.69 -6.46
N ARG A 208 -37.66 -15.52 -6.53
CA ARG A 208 -37.14 -16.27 -5.36
C ARG A 208 -36.23 -15.42 -4.46
N TYR A 209 -35.79 -14.25 -4.93
CA TYR A 209 -34.96 -13.32 -4.18
C TYR A 209 -35.81 -12.29 -3.41
N ALA A 210 -35.29 -11.80 -2.29
CA ALA A 210 -35.91 -10.74 -1.49
C ALA A 210 -35.75 -9.38 -2.18
N LYS A 211 -36.53 -8.36 -1.77
CA LYS A 211 -36.49 -7.01 -2.37
C LYS A 211 -35.10 -6.36 -2.40
N ASN A 212 -34.29 -6.59 -1.36
CA ASN A 212 -32.93 -6.04 -1.23
C ASN A 212 -31.84 -7.13 -1.36
N ALA A 213 -32.10 -8.16 -2.18
CA ALA A 213 -31.18 -9.27 -2.29
C ALA A 213 -29.87 -8.91 -3.00
N VAL A 214 -28.79 -9.58 -2.60
CA VAL A 214 -27.49 -9.49 -3.28
C VAL A 214 -27.14 -10.83 -3.91
N LEU A 215 -26.88 -10.84 -5.21
CA LEU A 215 -26.34 -11.97 -5.96
C LEU A 215 -24.92 -11.64 -6.41
N LEU A 216 -23.98 -12.50 -6.02
CA LEU A 216 -22.60 -12.55 -6.49
C LEU A 216 -22.45 -13.82 -7.35
N PRO A 217 -22.68 -13.74 -8.67
CA PRO A 217 -22.75 -14.90 -9.53
C PRO A 217 -21.37 -15.41 -9.97
N THR A 218 -21.30 -16.68 -10.35
CA THR A 218 -20.05 -17.34 -10.78
C THR A 218 -19.45 -16.78 -12.07
N VAL A 219 -20.29 -16.32 -13.00
CA VAL A 219 -19.87 -15.97 -14.37
C VAL A 219 -20.02 -14.47 -14.69
N SER A 220 -20.01 -13.60 -13.67
CA SER A 220 -20.00 -12.15 -13.86
C SER A 220 -19.30 -11.45 -12.70
N ASP A 221 -18.42 -10.50 -13.02
CA ASP A 221 -17.70 -9.67 -12.04
C ASP A 221 -18.56 -8.52 -11.47
N VAL A 222 -19.84 -8.45 -11.85
CA VAL A 222 -20.75 -7.36 -11.45
C VAL A 222 -21.75 -7.90 -10.42
N PRO A 223 -21.71 -7.41 -9.17
CA PRO A 223 -22.75 -7.72 -8.17
C PRO A 223 -24.13 -7.29 -8.66
N ARG A 224 -25.15 -8.09 -8.35
CA ARG A 224 -26.56 -7.74 -8.59
C ARG A 224 -27.22 -7.43 -7.25
N THR A 225 -27.81 -6.26 -7.11
CA THR A 225 -28.27 -5.72 -5.81
C THR A 225 -29.75 -5.34 -5.81
N ASP A 226 -30.45 -5.64 -6.89
CA ASP A 226 -31.86 -5.34 -7.08
C ASP A 226 -32.52 -6.40 -8.00
N TYR A 227 -33.85 -6.37 -8.06
CA TYR A 227 -34.64 -7.33 -8.83
C TYR A 227 -34.28 -7.34 -10.33
N ASP A 228 -34.18 -6.16 -10.95
CA ASP A 228 -33.96 -6.04 -12.39
C ASP A 228 -32.57 -6.54 -12.80
N SER A 229 -31.55 -6.25 -12.00
CA SER A 229 -30.17 -6.68 -12.25
C SER A 229 -29.97 -8.19 -12.01
N ILE A 230 -30.71 -8.78 -11.06
CA ILE A 230 -30.77 -10.24 -10.86
C ILE A 230 -31.46 -10.90 -12.07
N LYS A 231 -32.60 -10.36 -12.51
CA LYS A 231 -33.33 -10.86 -13.68
C LYS A 231 -32.47 -10.82 -14.95
N ASP A 232 -31.79 -9.70 -15.20
CA ASP A 232 -30.88 -9.51 -16.35
C ASP A 232 -29.77 -10.58 -16.39
N TYR A 233 -29.20 -10.92 -15.24
CA TYR A 233 -28.21 -11.99 -15.16
C TYR A 233 -28.82 -13.34 -15.62
N PHE A 234 -30.02 -13.66 -15.13
CA PHE A 234 -30.69 -14.92 -15.46
C PHE A 234 -31.22 -14.97 -16.90
N ASP A 235 -31.55 -13.82 -17.54
CA ASP A 235 -31.88 -13.75 -18.96
C ASP A 235 -30.77 -14.33 -19.85
N ASN A 236 -29.51 -14.28 -19.40
CA ASN A 236 -28.36 -14.85 -20.09
C ASN A 236 -27.98 -16.23 -19.57
N PHE A 237 -27.95 -16.42 -18.25
CA PHE A 237 -27.52 -17.68 -17.63
C PHE A 237 -28.44 -18.86 -18.01
N LEU A 238 -29.75 -18.63 -18.10
CA LEU A 238 -30.73 -19.68 -18.42
C LEU A 238 -30.62 -20.24 -19.84
N LYS A 239 -29.96 -19.52 -20.77
CA LYS A 239 -29.67 -20.03 -22.12
C LYS A 239 -28.80 -21.30 -22.09
N LEU A 240 -28.04 -21.51 -21.02
CA LEU A 240 -27.21 -22.70 -20.81
C LEU A 240 -28.00 -23.91 -20.28
N LYS A 241 -29.28 -23.72 -19.93
CA LYS A 241 -30.15 -24.72 -19.28
C LYS A 241 -29.50 -25.31 -18.01
N PRO A 242 -29.11 -24.47 -17.05
CA PRO A 242 -28.39 -24.91 -15.85
C PRO A 242 -29.30 -25.69 -14.91
N GLN A 243 -28.83 -26.82 -14.40
CA GLN A 243 -29.47 -27.57 -13.31
C GLN A 243 -28.45 -27.95 -12.25
N GLY A 244 -28.73 -27.62 -10.99
CA GLY A 244 -27.82 -27.79 -9.87
C GLY A 244 -28.12 -29.04 -9.03
N THR A 245 -27.08 -29.68 -8.51
CA THR A 245 -27.16 -30.74 -7.48
C THR A 245 -26.25 -30.38 -6.32
N ILE A 246 -26.80 -30.30 -5.10
CA ILE A 246 -26.00 -30.10 -3.88
C ILE A 246 -25.19 -31.38 -3.61
N LEU A 247 -23.87 -31.22 -3.45
CA LEU A 247 -22.95 -32.30 -3.09
C LEU A 247 -22.66 -32.32 -1.59
N GLU A 248 -22.52 -31.14 -0.99
CA GLU A 248 -22.27 -30.95 0.44
C GLU A 248 -22.98 -29.68 0.91
N SER A 249 -23.59 -29.72 2.10
CA SER A 249 -24.42 -28.63 2.65
C SER A 249 -24.23 -28.52 4.17
N PHE A 250 -24.13 -27.27 4.63
CA PHE A 250 -23.97 -26.89 6.03
C PHE A 250 -25.00 -25.80 6.39
N VAL A 251 -25.98 -26.18 7.22
CA VAL A 251 -27.12 -25.32 7.55
C VAL A 251 -26.92 -24.61 8.89
N THR A 252 -27.33 -23.35 8.96
CA THR A 252 -27.49 -22.61 10.23
C THR A 252 -28.86 -21.92 10.25
N ILE A 253 -29.57 -22.02 11.37
CA ILE A 253 -30.92 -21.48 11.54
C ILE A 253 -30.89 -20.42 12.64
N GLY A 254 -31.37 -19.22 12.32
CA GLY A 254 -31.67 -18.15 13.26
C GLY A 254 -33.17 -17.93 13.39
N SER A 255 -33.57 -16.91 14.17
CA SER A 255 -34.99 -16.69 14.48
C SER A 255 -35.86 -16.29 13.27
N ASN A 256 -35.32 -15.54 12.31
CA ASN A 256 -36.03 -15.06 11.10
C ASN A 256 -35.15 -15.07 9.84
N TRP A 257 -34.08 -15.85 9.90
CA TRP A 257 -33.16 -16.05 8.79
C TRP A 257 -32.57 -17.45 8.90
N CYS A 258 -32.14 -18.02 7.79
CA CYS A 258 -31.34 -19.23 7.78
C CYS A 258 -30.29 -19.14 6.67
N LYS A 259 -29.26 -19.97 6.73
CA LYS A 259 -28.30 -20.08 5.64
C LYS A 259 -27.99 -21.54 5.34
N ASP A 260 -27.72 -21.79 4.07
CA ASP A 260 -27.14 -23.03 3.58
C ASP A 260 -25.90 -22.68 2.76
N VAL A 261 -24.76 -23.23 3.15
CA VAL A 261 -23.48 -23.03 2.48
C VAL A 261 -22.89 -24.39 2.15
N GLY A 262 -22.14 -24.48 1.05
CA GLY A 262 -21.63 -25.78 0.66
C GLY A 262 -21.04 -25.81 -0.74
N VAL A 263 -21.07 -27.01 -1.33
CA VAL A 263 -20.58 -27.30 -2.67
C VAL A 263 -21.71 -27.93 -3.48
N TYR A 264 -21.90 -27.44 -4.70
CA TYR A 264 -22.84 -27.99 -5.67
C TYR A 264 -22.18 -28.18 -7.04
N GLU A 265 -22.79 -29.02 -7.86
CA GLU A 265 -22.44 -29.23 -9.26
C GLU A 265 -23.57 -28.74 -10.15
N PHE A 266 -23.26 -27.93 -11.15
CA PHE A 266 -24.18 -27.56 -12.22
C PHE A 266 -23.92 -28.38 -13.46
N GLU A 267 -24.97 -28.92 -14.04
CA GLU A 267 -24.98 -29.45 -15.40
C GLU A 267 -25.64 -28.44 -16.34
N MET A 268 -24.92 -28.06 -17.40
CA MET A 268 -25.40 -27.12 -18.42
C MET A 268 -26.07 -27.93 -19.54
N GLY A 269 -27.40 -28.02 -19.54
CA GLY A 269 -28.14 -28.83 -20.51
C GLY A 269 -27.91 -28.43 -21.98
N ALA A 270 -27.45 -27.21 -22.26
CA ALA A 270 -27.09 -26.79 -23.61
C ALA A 270 -25.78 -27.40 -24.14
N THR A 271 -24.85 -27.79 -23.26
CA THR A 271 -23.50 -28.26 -23.63
C THR A 271 -23.12 -29.61 -23.04
N GLY A 272 -23.85 -30.08 -22.01
CA GLY A 272 -23.46 -31.22 -21.17
C GLY A 272 -22.30 -30.92 -20.22
N ALA A 273 -21.82 -29.68 -20.15
CA ALA A 273 -20.72 -29.31 -19.27
C ALA A 273 -21.14 -29.39 -17.80
N LYS A 274 -20.25 -29.92 -16.96
CA LYS A 274 -20.43 -29.99 -15.50
C LYS A 274 -19.44 -29.07 -14.81
N VAL A 275 -19.92 -28.25 -13.88
CA VAL A 275 -19.11 -27.28 -13.15
C VAL A 275 -19.40 -27.38 -11.66
N GLN A 276 -18.37 -27.69 -10.87
CA GLN A 276 -18.46 -27.63 -9.42
C GLN A 276 -18.15 -26.22 -8.91
N ALA A 277 -18.90 -25.79 -7.91
CA ALA A 277 -18.77 -24.47 -7.33
C ALA A 277 -19.11 -24.50 -5.84
N ARG A 278 -18.54 -23.55 -5.11
CA ARG A 278 -18.92 -23.25 -3.72
C ARG A 278 -20.08 -22.26 -3.74
N TYR A 279 -20.99 -22.41 -2.79
CA TYR A 279 -22.14 -21.54 -2.67
C TYR A 279 -22.40 -21.09 -1.25
N SER A 280 -23.15 -19.99 -1.14
CA SER A 280 -23.79 -19.57 0.11
C SER A 280 -25.13 -18.94 -0.22
N PHE A 281 -26.21 -19.54 0.27
CA PHE A 281 -27.54 -18.95 0.31
C PHE A 281 -27.84 -18.48 1.72
N VAL A 282 -28.25 -17.22 1.86
CA VAL A 282 -28.84 -16.69 3.09
C VAL A 282 -30.29 -16.34 2.78
N TYR A 283 -31.21 -16.94 3.53
CA TYR A 283 -32.65 -16.74 3.37
C TYR A 283 -33.20 -15.88 4.51
N VAL A 284 -34.19 -15.05 4.18
CA VAL A 284 -35.00 -14.28 5.14
C VAL A 284 -36.46 -14.58 4.89
N TYR A 285 -37.28 -14.45 5.93
CA TYR A 285 -38.73 -14.56 5.79
C TYR A 285 -39.32 -13.19 5.44
N GLU A 286 -39.84 -13.04 4.21
CA GLU A 286 -40.38 -11.80 3.66
C GLU A 286 -41.73 -12.07 2.98
N ASP A 287 -42.73 -11.23 3.26
CA ASP A 287 -44.07 -11.31 2.65
C ASP A 287 -44.74 -12.71 2.72
N GLY A 288 -44.48 -13.46 3.80
CA GLY A 288 -45.04 -14.79 4.02
C GLY A 288 -44.26 -15.94 3.37
N GLU A 289 -43.13 -15.66 2.72
CA GLU A 289 -42.29 -16.65 2.04
C GLU A 289 -40.83 -16.57 2.47
N TRP A 290 -40.13 -17.70 2.44
CA TRP A 290 -38.67 -17.72 2.52
C TRP A 290 -38.07 -17.28 1.17
N LYS A 291 -37.32 -16.18 1.19
CA LYS A 291 -36.67 -15.56 0.03
C LYS A 291 -35.16 -15.52 0.21
N ILE A 292 -34.43 -15.58 -0.89
CA ILE A 292 -32.96 -15.45 -0.91
C ILE A 292 -32.60 -13.98 -0.70
N SER A 293 -31.97 -13.67 0.43
CA SER A 293 -31.41 -12.34 0.73
C SER A 293 -29.97 -12.17 0.24
N HIS A 294 -29.20 -13.26 0.23
CA HIS A 294 -27.83 -13.26 -0.28
C HIS A 294 -27.56 -14.58 -0.99
N HIS A 295 -27.01 -14.51 -2.19
CA HIS A 295 -26.53 -15.65 -2.94
C HIS A 295 -25.11 -15.35 -3.42
N HIS A 296 -24.15 -16.11 -2.92
CA HIS A 296 -22.80 -16.13 -3.45
C HIS A 296 -22.54 -17.46 -4.13
N SER A 297 -22.03 -17.43 -5.36
CA SER A 297 -21.48 -18.61 -6.00
C SER A 297 -20.13 -18.31 -6.65
N SER A 298 -19.17 -19.20 -6.40
CA SER A 298 -17.83 -19.11 -6.92
C SER A 298 -17.43 -20.49 -7.43
N ALA A 299 -16.86 -20.54 -8.63
CA ALA A 299 -16.22 -21.76 -9.13
C ALA A 299 -15.24 -22.30 -8.06
N MET A 300 -15.04 -23.62 -8.05
CA MET A 300 -13.95 -24.17 -7.25
C MET A 300 -12.66 -23.42 -7.62
N PRO A 301 -11.80 -23.05 -6.65
CA PRO A 301 -10.49 -22.54 -7.00
C PRO A 301 -9.82 -23.65 -7.81
N GLU A 302 -9.61 -23.43 -9.10
CA GLU A 302 -8.73 -24.31 -9.85
C GLU A 302 -7.38 -24.22 -9.14
N GLN A 303 -6.85 -25.35 -8.68
CA GLN A 303 -5.41 -25.44 -8.50
C GLN A 303 -4.84 -24.97 -9.83
N PRO A 304 -3.98 -23.94 -9.87
CA PRO A 304 -3.35 -23.55 -11.13
C PRO A 304 -2.82 -24.83 -11.77
N LYS A 305 -2.95 -24.98 -13.08
CA LYS A 305 -2.29 -26.09 -13.80
C LYS A 305 -0.79 -25.89 -13.61
N LEU A 306 -0.27 -26.41 -12.51
CA LEU A 306 1.13 -26.38 -12.18
C LEU A 306 1.84 -27.20 -13.25
N GLY A 307 2.93 -26.67 -13.76
CA GLY A 307 3.82 -27.44 -14.63
C GLY A 307 4.28 -28.74 -13.96
N PRO A 308 4.81 -29.70 -14.73
CA PRO A 308 5.39 -30.91 -14.16
C PRO A 308 6.43 -30.52 -13.10
N LYS A 309 6.56 -31.34 -12.04
CA LYS A 309 7.63 -31.13 -11.06
C LYS A 309 8.99 -31.18 -11.77
N ILE A 310 9.85 -30.23 -11.44
CA ILE A 310 11.23 -30.15 -11.93
C ILE A 310 12.18 -30.13 -10.74
N THR A 311 13.31 -30.81 -10.86
CA THR A 311 14.39 -30.81 -9.87
C THR A 311 15.43 -29.74 -10.21
N GLU A 312 16.18 -29.27 -9.22
CA GLU A 312 17.29 -28.30 -9.43
C GLU A 312 18.28 -28.76 -10.51
N LYS A 313 18.57 -30.07 -10.57
CA LYS A 313 19.42 -30.66 -11.60
C LYS A 313 18.83 -30.53 -13.01
N GLU A 314 17.52 -30.69 -13.15
CA GLU A 314 16.82 -30.54 -14.44
C GLU A 314 16.73 -29.07 -14.86
N VAL A 315 16.66 -28.12 -13.92
CA VAL A 315 16.71 -26.67 -14.22
C VAL A 315 18.00 -26.32 -14.97
N GLY A 316 19.15 -26.82 -14.51
CA GLY A 316 20.44 -26.60 -15.20
C GLY A 316 20.49 -27.17 -16.62
N GLN A 317 19.62 -28.12 -16.97
CA GLN A 317 19.52 -28.65 -18.33
C GLN A 317 18.70 -27.76 -19.26
N LEU A 318 17.84 -26.87 -18.73
CA LEU A 318 17.06 -25.93 -19.54
C LEU A 318 17.94 -24.92 -20.27
N PHE A 319 19.08 -24.56 -19.69
CA PHE A 319 20.10 -23.75 -20.37
C PHE A 319 20.57 -24.42 -21.67
N ASN A 320 20.82 -25.74 -21.63
CA ASN A 320 21.29 -26.47 -22.81
C ASN A 320 20.25 -26.42 -23.94
N LEU A 321 18.96 -26.55 -23.63
CA LEU A 321 17.90 -26.42 -24.64
C LEU A 321 17.94 -25.07 -25.37
N TRP A 322 18.25 -23.98 -24.66
CA TRP A 322 18.38 -22.66 -25.28
C TRP A 322 19.72 -22.48 -26.00
N ASN A 323 20.82 -22.99 -25.43
CA ASN A 323 22.16 -22.90 -25.99
C ASN A 323 22.33 -23.76 -27.27
N ASP A 324 21.64 -24.90 -27.34
CA ASP A 324 21.55 -25.74 -28.53
C ASP A 324 20.86 -25.00 -29.69
N GLU A 325 19.82 -24.22 -29.40
CA GLU A 325 19.17 -23.39 -30.43
C GLU A 325 20.07 -22.27 -30.92
N LEU A 326 20.94 -21.70 -30.08
CA LEU A 326 21.98 -20.76 -30.55
C LEU A 326 22.92 -21.42 -31.57
N ALA A 327 23.23 -22.71 -31.39
CA ALA A 327 24.13 -23.44 -32.29
C ALA A 327 23.51 -23.65 -33.68
N THR A 328 22.18 -23.60 -33.80
CA THR A 328 21.48 -23.70 -35.09
C THR A 328 21.63 -22.44 -35.95
N LEU A 329 22.01 -21.31 -35.34
CA LEU A 329 22.05 -19.99 -35.97
C LEU A 329 20.69 -19.54 -36.56
N ASP A 330 19.59 -20.10 -36.05
CA ASP A 330 18.22 -19.77 -36.44
C ASP A 330 17.52 -18.98 -35.32
N SER A 331 17.32 -17.68 -35.55
CA SER A 331 16.72 -16.76 -34.57
C SER A 331 15.27 -17.12 -34.21
N ASP A 332 14.53 -17.74 -35.13
CA ASP A 332 13.13 -18.14 -34.92
C ASP A 332 13.06 -19.27 -33.88
N LYS A 333 13.99 -20.24 -33.96
CA LYS A 333 14.09 -21.32 -32.99
C LYS A 333 14.53 -20.83 -31.61
N VAL A 334 15.50 -19.92 -31.55
CA VAL A 334 15.93 -19.31 -30.29
C VAL A 334 14.77 -18.54 -29.65
N ALA A 335 14.05 -17.72 -30.43
CA ALA A 335 12.90 -16.94 -29.94
C ALA A 335 11.75 -17.84 -29.44
N LYS A 336 11.53 -19.01 -30.06
CA LYS A 336 10.51 -19.99 -29.61
C LYS A 336 10.78 -20.59 -28.23
N ARG A 337 12.01 -20.49 -27.71
CA ARG A 337 12.33 -20.89 -26.33
C ARG A 337 11.82 -19.90 -25.28
N TYR A 338 11.37 -18.72 -25.69
CA TYR A 338 10.81 -17.69 -24.82
C TYR A 338 9.29 -17.79 -24.71
N ALA A 339 8.76 -17.50 -23.52
CA ALA A 339 7.33 -17.47 -23.26
C ALA A 339 6.63 -16.32 -24.01
N SER A 340 5.32 -16.43 -24.20
CA SER A 340 4.50 -15.44 -24.90
C SER A 340 4.61 -14.00 -24.35
N LYS A 341 4.93 -13.86 -23.05
CA LYS A 341 5.14 -12.57 -22.36
C LYS A 341 6.56 -12.42 -21.79
N ALA A 342 7.56 -12.94 -22.48
CA ALA A 342 8.93 -12.93 -21.99
C ALA A 342 9.58 -11.55 -22.02
N VAL A 343 10.53 -11.33 -21.11
CA VAL A 343 11.41 -10.15 -21.11
C VAL A 343 12.86 -10.58 -21.26
N LEU A 344 13.54 -10.04 -22.28
CA LEU A 344 14.98 -10.17 -22.49
C LEU A 344 15.66 -8.82 -22.29
N LEU A 345 16.63 -8.79 -21.37
CA LEU A 345 17.57 -7.70 -21.11
C LEU A 345 18.97 -8.18 -21.55
N PRO A 346 19.36 -7.95 -22.81
CA PRO A 346 20.59 -8.50 -23.37
C PRO A 346 21.83 -7.67 -23.02
N THR A 347 23.01 -8.30 -23.05
CA THR A 347 24.29 -7.59 -22.78
C THR A 347 24.66 -6.57 -23.86
N VAL A 348 24.32 -6.81 -25.13
CA VAL A 348 24.79 -5.98 -26.28
C VAL A 348 23.74 -5.02 -26.83
N SER A 349 22.69 -4.71 -26.06
CA SER A 349 21.66 -3.74 -26.42
C SER A 349 21.08 -3.10 -25.16
N ASP A 350 20.91 -1.78 -25.17
CA ASP A 350 20.27 -0.99 -24.10
C ASP A 350 18.74 -0.99 -24.18
N VAL A 351 18.17 -1.56 -25.25
CA VAL A 351 16.72 -1.67 -25.45
C VAL A 351 16.20 -3.02 -24.94
N PRO A 352 15.27 -3.06 -23.97
CA PRO A 352 14.58 -4.28 -23.55
C PRO A 352 13.76 -4.91 -24.69
N ARG A 353 13.66 -6.24 -24.71
CA ARG A 353 12.80 -6.99 -25.64
C ARG A 353 11.67 -7.63 -24.85
N THR A 354 10.42 -7.35 -25.21
CA THR A 354 9.23 -7.72 -24.41
C THR A 354 8.19 -8.53 -25.18
N ASP A 355 8.51 -8.90 -26.41
CA ASP A 355 7.66 -9.68 -27.30
C ASP A 355 8.51 -10.57 -28.22
N TYR A 356 7.84 -11.50 -28.91
CA TYR A 356 8.48 -12.47 -29.78
C TYR A 356 9.31 -11.83 -30.89
N ASP A 357 8.75 -10.85 -31.60
CA ASP A 357 9.38 -10.24 -32.77
C ASP A 357 10.65 -9.47 -32.38
N SER A 358 10.62 -8.73 -31.26
CA SER A 358 11.75 -7.96 -30.77
C SER A 358 12.86 -8.85 -30.20
N ILE A 359 12.52 -10.00 -29.59
CA ILE A 359 13.49 -11.03 -29.18
C ILE A 359 14.15 -11.65 -30.42
N LYS A 360 13.36 -12.02 -31.43
CA LYS A 360 13.86 -12.60 -32.68
C LYS A 360 14.82 -11.63 -33.39
N ASP A 361 14.45 -10.36 -33.51
CA ASP A 361 15.28 -9.30 -34.11
C ASP A 361 16.64 -9.15 -33.43
N TYR A 362 16.67 -9.22 -32.09
CA TYR A 362 17.95 -9.23 -31.36
C TYR A 362 18.83 -10.42 -31.78
N PHE A 363 18.25 -11.62 -31.85
CA PHE A 363 18.99 -12.82 -32.23
C PHE A 363 19.39 -12.87 -33.71
N ASP A 364 18.64 -12.22 -34.61
CA ASP A 364 19.04 -12.05 -36.03
C ASP A 364 20.43 -11.39 -36.15
N ASN A 365 20.81 -10.54 -35.19
CA ASN A 365 22.12 -9.89 -35.15
C ASN A 365 23.12 -10.64 -34.27
N PHE A 366 22.71 -11.08 -33.08
CA PHE A 366 23.60 -11.75 -32.13
C PHE A 366 24.17 -13.06 -32.69
N LEU A 367 23.37 -13.84 -33.43
CA LEU A 367 23.78 -15.13 -33.99
C LEU A 367 24.87 -15.01 -35.07
N LYS A 368 25.04 -13.83 -35.70
CA LYS A 368 26.15 -13.58 -36.65
C LYS A 368 27.54 -13.77 -36.01
N LEU A 369 27.63 -13.61 -34.67
CA LEU A 369 28.85 -13.81 -33.90
C LEU A 369 29.16 -15.30 -33.61
N LYS A 370 28.23 -16.21 -33.97
CA LYS A 370 28.27 -17.65 -33.65
C LYS A 370 28.48 -17.91 -32.15
N PRO A 371 27.63 -17.34 -31.27
CA PRO A 371 27.80 -17.43 -29.83
C PRO A 371 27.52 -18.85 -29.32
N GLN A 372 28.36 -19.33 -28.42
CA GLN A 372 28.13 -20.55 -27.63
C GLN A 372 28.49 -20.33 -26.17
N GLY A 373 27.55 -20.61 -25.27
CA GLY A 373 27.69 -20.36 -23.84
C GLY A 373 28.11 -21.61 -23.06
N THR A 374 28.88 -21.42 -21.98
CA THR A 374 29.19 -22.42 -20.96
C THR A 374 28.90 -21.82 -19.58
N ILE A 375 28.07 -22.49 -18.78
CA ILE A 375 27.83 -22.09 -17.38
C ILE A 375 29.10 -22.37 -16.56
N LEU A 376 29.60 -21.36 -15.86
CA LEU A 376 30.74 -21.46 -14.95
C LEU A 376 30.27 -21.66 -13.50
N GLU A 377 29.21 -20.95 -13.12
CA GLU A 377 28.58 -21.02 -11.81
C GLU A 377 27.06 -20.84 -11.97
N SER A 378 26.28 -21.60 -11.20
CA SER A 378 24.82 -21.62 -11.27
C SER A 378 24.22 -21.78 -9.88
N PHE A 379 23.11 -21.07 -9.66
CA PHE A 379 22.29 -21.11 -8.46
C PHE A 379 20.83 -21.27 -8.89
N THR A 380 20.29 -22.46 -8.66
CA THR A 380 18.93 -22.82 -9.08
C THR A 380 17.91 -22.62 -7.96
N SER A 381 16.67 -22.32 -8.31
CA SER A 381 15.53 -22.43 -7.39
C SER A 381 14.30 -22.91 -8.12
N VAL A 382 13.50 -23.75 -7.45
CA VAL A 382 12.26 -24.30 -7.99
C VAL A 382 11.08 -23.83 -7.15
N GLY A 383 10.00 -23.44 -7.82
CA GLY A 383 8.70 -23.23 -7.20
C GLY A 383 7.60 -23.94 -7.99
N ASP A 384 6.37 -23.80 -7.52
CA ASP A 384 5.22 -24.41 -8.18
C ASP A 384 4.94 -23.70 -9.52
N GLY A 385 5.22 -24.40 -10.64
CA GLY A 385 4.98 -23.89 -12.00
C GLY A 385 6.04 -22.92 -12.54
N TRP A 386 7.14 -22.68 -11.81
CA TRP A 386 8.26 -21.84 -12.25
C TRP A 386 9.59 -22.36 -11.70
N CYS A 387 10.69 -22.01 -12.36
CA CYS A 387 12.04 -22.21 -11.81
C CYS A 387 12.97 -21.09 -12.29
N LYS A 388 14.13 -20.95 -11.65
CA LYS A 388 15.15 -19.99 -12.09
C LYS A 388 16.54 -20.59 -12.00
N ASP A 389 17.41 -20.12 -12.88
CA ASP A 389 18.84 -20.36 -12.88
C ASP A 389 19.55 -19.01 -13.02
N VAL A 390 20.36 -18.65 -12.03
CA VAL A 390 21.14 -17.41 -12.03
C VAL A 390 22.60 -17.74 -11.78
N GLY A 391 23.51 -16.96 -12.35
CA GLY A 391 24.93 -17.22 -12.15
C GLY A 391 25.84 -16.51 -13.14
N VAL A 392 26.95 -17.16 -13.46
CA VAL A 392 27.99 -16.65 -14.35
C VAL A 392 28.20 -17.65 -15.48
N TYR A 393 28.23 -17.17 -16.72
CA TYR A 393 28.58 -17.95 -17.90
C TYR A 393 29.69 -17.29 -18.71
N GLU A 394 30.34 -18.07 -19.57
CA GLU A 394 31.29 -17.60 -20.58
C GLU A 394 30.71 -17.89 -21.96
N PHE A 395 30.71 -16.89 -22.83
CA PHE A 395 30.40 -17.04 -24.24
C PHE A 395 31.67 -17.06 -25.07
N GLU A 396 31.79 -18.04 -25.96
CA GLU A 396 32.75 -18.05 -27.05
C GLU A 396 32.07 -17.61 -28.35
N MET A 397 32.62 -16.58 -28.99
CA MET A 397 32.14 -16.05 -30.26
C MET A 397 32.86 -16.75 -31.39
N GLY A 398 32.24 -17.77 -31.99
CA GLY A 398 32.88 -18.58 -33.04
C GLY A 398 33.33 -17.80 -34.29
N ALA A 399 32.83 -16.57 -34.49
CA ALA A 399 33.29 -15.69 -35.56
C ALA A 399 34.69 -15.09 -35.32
N SER A 400 35.09 -14.89 -34.06
CA SER A 400 36.36 -14.23 -33.68
C SER A 400 37.25 -15.05 -32.74
N GLY A 401 36.71 -16.10 -32.10
CA GLY A 401 37.33 -16.81 -30.99
C GLY A 401 37.34 -16.01 -29.68
N ALA A 402 36.69 -14.85 -29.62
CA ALA A 402 36.62 -14.04 -28.41
C ALA A 402 35.80 -14.73 -27.32
N LYS A 403 36.28 -14.66 -26.08
CA LYS A 403 35.59 -15.18 -24.90
C LYS A 403 35.14 -14.05 -24.00
N VAL A 404 33.88 -14.06 -23.58
CA VAL A 404 33.27 -13.01 -22.75
C VAL A 404 32.52 -13.65 -21.59
N GLN A 405 32.91 -13.29 -20.37
CA GLN A 405 32.17 -13.66 -19.17
C GLN A 405 31.08 -12.64 -18.85
N ALA A 406 29.95 -13.14 -18.38
CA ALA A 406 28.80 -12.32 -18.04
C ALA A 406 27.98 -12.96 -16.92
N ARG A 407 27.25 -12.13 -16.17
CA ARG A 407 26.25 -12.57 -15.19
C ARG A 407 24.92 -12.73 -15.88
N TYR A 408 24.17 -13.76 -15.50
CA TYR A 408 22.87 -14.03 -16.09
C TYR A 408 21.80 -14.35 -15.07
N SER A 409 20.55 -14.24 -15.51
CA SER A 409 19.38 -14.77 -14.81
C SER A 409 18.37 -15.27 -15.84
N PHE A 410 18.05 -16.56 -15.80
CA PHE A 410 16.93 -17.17 -16.48
C PHE A 410 15.82 -17.47 -15.48
N VAL A 411 14.60 -17.05 -15.78
CA VAL A 411 13.38 -17.49 -15.09
C VAL A 411 12.51 -18.22 -16.10
N TYR A 412 12.14 -19.46 -15.79
CA TYR A 412 11.34 -20.31 -16.65
C TYR A 412 9.92 -20.48 -16.07
N VAL A 413 8.96 -20.56 -16.97
CA VAL A 413 7.56 -20.92 -16.68
C VAL A 413 7.14 -22.06 -17.58
N TYR A 414 6.17 -22.85 -17.14
CA TYR A 414 5.63 -23.93 -17.98
C TYR A 414 4.49 -23.38 -18.85
N GLU A 415 4.69 -23.32 -20.16
CA GLU A 415 3.76 -22.76 -21.15
C GLU A 415 3.68 -23.71 -22.35
N ASP A 416 2.46 -24.02 -22.82
CA ASP A 416 2.19 -24.89 -23.98
C ASP A 416 2.83 -26.29 -23.91
N GLY A 417 3.02 -26.83 -22.70
CA GLY A 417 3.61 -28.16 -22.51
C GLY A 417 5.15 -28.15 -22.45
N GLU A 418 5.79 -26.98 -22.50
CA GLU A 418 7.23 -26.84 -22.44
C GLU A 418 7.68 -25.83 -21.37
N TRP A 419 8.89 -26.02 -20.83
CA TRP A 419 9.56 -25.00 -20.04
C TRP A 419 10.10 -23.91 -20.97
N LYS A 420 9.55 -22.70 -20.85
CA LYS A 420 9.94 -21.52 -21.64
C LYS A 420 10.53 -20.43 -20.77
N ILE A 421 11.44 -19.64 -21.34
CA ILE A 421 12.09 -18.51 -20.67
C ILE A 421 11.10 -17.35 -20.58
N SER A 422 10.67 -17.01 -19.36
CA SER A 422 9.85 -15.83 -19.06
C SER A 422 10.68 -14.57 -18.81
N HIS A 423 11.89 -14.73 -18.29
CA HIS A 423 12.83 -13.63 -18.07
C HIS A 423 14.25 -14.10 -18.37
N HIS A 424 14.99 -13.32 -19.16
CA HIS A 424 16.41 -13.50 -19.39
C HIS A 424 17.10 -12.15 -19.20
N HIS A 425 17.95 -12.06 -18.20
CA HIS A 425 18.89 -10.96 -18.04
C HIS A 425 20.30 -11.45 -18.26
N SER A 426 21.07 -10.69 -19.03
CA SER A 426 22.50 -10.90 -19.31
C SER A 426 23.21 -9.56 -19.14
N SER A 427 24.28 -9.53 -18.35
CA SER A 427 25.12 -8.34 -18.19
C SER A 427 26.59 -8.71 -18.21
N ALA A 428 27.42 -7.85 -18.82
CA ALA A 428 28.87 -7.98 -18.71
C ALA A 428 29.30 -8.06 -17.23
N MET A 429 30.37 -8.78 -16.96
CA MET A 429 31.01 -8.72 -15.65
C MET A 429 31.36 -7.26 -15.34
N PRO A 430 31.03 -6.73 -14.15
CA PRO A 430 31.57 -5.45 -13.74
C PRO A 430 33.09 -5.60 -13.69
N GLU A 431 33.79 -4.98 -14.61
CA GLU A 431 35.26 -4.96 -14.57
C GLU A 431 35.67 -4.41 -13.21
N GLN A 432 36.59 -5.12 -12.51
CA GLN A 432 37.41 -4.45 -11.51
C GLN A 432 38.02 -3.24 -12.24
N PRO A 433 37.81 -1.99 -11.80
CA PRO A 433 38.44 -0.86 -12.46
C PRO A 433 39.93 -1.17 -12.54
N LYS A 434 40.58 -0.87 -13.67
CA LYS A 434 42.05 -0.94 -13.75
C LYS A 434 42.60 0.02 -12.70
N LEU A 435 42.88 -0.53 -11.51
CA LEU A 435 43.44 0.21 -10.40
C LEU A 435 44.82 0.70 -10.85
N GLY A 436 45.10 2.00 -10.70
CA GLY A 436 46.45 2.52 -10.88
C GLY A 436 47.43 1.86 -9.88
N PRO A 437 48.74 2.06 -10.04
CA PRO A 437 49.71 1.50 -9.10
C PRO A 437 49.40 1.94 -7.68
N LYS A 438 49.57 1.03 -6.72
CA LYS A 438 49.49 1.37 -5.29
C LYS A 438 50.57 2.40 -4.96
N ILE A 439 50.22 3.39 -4.15
CA ILE A 439 51.13 4.41 -3.66
C ILE A 439 50.93 4.58 -2.15
N GLU A 440 52.02 4.65 -1.38
CA GLU A 440 51.98 4.92 0.06
C GLU A 440 51.97 6.43 0.33
N GLU A 441 51.41 6.87 1.48
CA GLU A 441 51.35 8.29 1.85
C GLU A 441 52.71 9.00 1.82
N LYS A 442 53.80 8.29 2.16
CA LYS A 442 55.17 8.82 2.10
C LYS A 442 55.63 9.13 0.66
N GLU A 443 55.15 8.36 -0.31
CA GLU A 443 55.50 8.47 -1.73
C GLU A 443 54.66 9.57 -2.41
N VAL A 444 53.43 9.81 -1.94
CA VAL A 444 52.59 10.93 -2.39
C VAL A 444 53.33 12.27 -2.20
N LYS A 445 54.00 12.44 -1.05
CA LYS A 445 54.79 13.65 -0.74
C LYS A 445 55.96 13.84 -1.72
N SER A 446 56.49 12.74 -2.28
CA SER A 446 57.56 12.81 -3.27
C SER A 446 57.07 13.26 -4.65
N ILE A 447 55.77 13.14 -4.98
CA ILE A 447 55.21 13.63 -6.25
C ILE A 447 55.38 15.15 -6.38
N PHE A 448 55.28 15.90 -5.28
CA PHE A 448 55.54 17.35 -5.27
C PHE A 448 56.91 17.69 -5.87
N SER A 449 57.93 16.85 -5.65
CA SER A 449 59.27 17.09 -6.20
C SER A 449 59.29 17.09 -7.72
N VAL A 450 58.43 16.30 -8.39
CA VAL A 450 58.34 16.26 -9.86
C VAL A 450 57.89 17.63 -10.38
N TRP A 451 56.80 18.16 -9.82
CA TRP A 451 56.29 19.48 -10.21
C TRP A 451 57.22 20.62 -9.80
N ASN A 452 57.80 20.56 -8.60
CA ASN A 452 58.73 21.58 -8.10
C ASN A 452 60.07 21.59 -8.86
N ASN A 453 60.53 20.44 -9.36
CA ASN A 453 61.68 20.35 -10.25
C ASN A 453 61.35 20.93 -11.63
N ALA A 454 60.12 20.74 -12.13
CA ALA A 454 59.67 21.37 -13.37
C ALA A 454 59.68 22.91 -13.24
N LEU A 455 59.25 23.48 -12.10
CA LEU A 455 59.36 24.91 -11.85
C LEU A 455 60.81 25.42 -11.95
N ALA A 456 61.76 24.66 -11.40
CA ALA A 456 63.18 25.01 -11.43
C ALA A 456 63.77 25.10 -12.85
N THR A 457 63.14 24.46 -13.84
CA THR A 457 63.57 24.54 -15.25
C THR A 457 63.22 25.87 -15.92
N LEU A 458 62.32 26.66 -15.31
CA LEU A 458 61.77 27.89 -15.89
C LEU A 458 61.12 27.69 -17.27
N ASP A 459 60.66 26.48 -17.56
CA ASP A 459 59.99 26.07 -18.79
C ASP A 459 58.52 25.73 -18.51
N SER A 460 57.61 26.57 -18.97
CA SER A 460 56.17 26.44 -18.70
C SER A 460 55.55 25.19 -19.32
N ASP A 461 56.08 24.69 -20.44
CA ASP A 461 55.62 23.48 -21.11
C ASP A 461 55.92 22.24 -20.25
N LYS A 462 57.10 22.20 -19.62
CA LYS A 462 57.47 21.14 -18.66
C LYS A 462 56.59 21.18 -17.41
N VAL A 463 56.23 22.36 -16.92
CA VAL A 463 55.33 22.50 -15.77
C VAL A 463 53.91 22.06 -16.13
N ALA A 464 53.39 22.48 -17.28
CA ALA A 464 52.07 22.10 -17.77
C ALA A 464 51.96 20.59 -18.00
N LYS A 465 53.04 19.92 -18.44
CA LYS A 465 53.11 18.45 -18.59
C LYS A 465 53.00 17.68 -17.27
N CYS A 466 53.13 18.32 -16.12
CA CYS A 466 52.84 17.69 -14.83
C CYS A 466 51.33 17.56 -14.55
N TYR A 467 50.47 18.23 -15.32
CA TYR A 467 49.01 18.23 -15.15
C TYR A 467 48.35 17.19 -16.08
N ALA A 468 47.22 16.64 -15.63
CA ALA A 468 46.39 15.72 -16.40
C ALA A 468 45.65 16.45 -17.53
N LYS A 469 45.16 15.73 -18.55
CA LYS A 469 44.46 16.34 -19.70
C LYS A 469 43.28 17.24 -19.31
N ASN A 470 42.56 16.88 -18.25
CA ASN A 470 41.38 17.61 -17.75
C ASN A 470 41.63 18.30 -16.40
N ALA A 471 42.87 18.75 -16.16
CA ALA A 471 43.24 19.30 -14.87
C ALA A 471 42.63 20.68 -14.60
N VAL A 472 42.38 20.97 -13.32
CA VAL A 472 41.95 22.29 -12.84
C VAL A 472 43.01 22.89 -11.94
N LEU A 473 43.50 24.08 -12.30
CA LEU A 473 44.39 24.91 -11.49
C LEU A 473 43.64 26.16 -11.02
N LEU A 474 43.60 26.36 -9.71
CA LEU A 474 43.16 27.56 -9.01
C LEU A 474 44.41 28.26 -8.44
N PRO A 475 45.05 29.15 -9.20
CA PRO A 475 46.34 29.71 -8.84
C PRO A 475 46.23 30.84 -7.80
N THR A 476 47.34 31.10 -7.10
CA THR A 476 47.41 32.09 -6.02
C THR A 476 47.26 33.54 -6.49
N VAL A 477 47.64 33.84 -7.74
CA VAL A 477 47.77 35.23 -8.25
C VAL A 477 46.87 35.50 -9.47
N SER A 478 45.78 34.74 -9.63
CA SER A 478 44.78 35.00 -10.67
C SER A 478 43.40 34.51 -10.24
N ASP A 479 42.38 35.35 -10.48
CA ASP A 479 40.96 35.03 -10.21
C ASP A 479 40.33 34.15 -11.28
N THR A 480 41.11 33.72 -12.28
CA THR A 480 40.64 32.91 -13.41
C THR A 480 41.09 31.45 -13.22
N PRO A 481 40.18 30.48 -13.07
CA PRO A 481 40.52 29.06 -13.12
C PRO A 481 41.18 28.68 -14.44
N ARG A 482 42.17 27.79 -14.41
CA ARG A 482 42.77 27.17 -15.60
C ARG A 482 42.26 25.74 -15.71
N THR A 483 41.61 25.39 -16.82
CA THR A 483 40.87 24.13 -16.98
C THR A 483 41.35 23.29 -18.15
N ASP A 484 42.42 23.73 -18.81
CA ASP A 484 43.03 23.06 -19.95
C ASP A 484 44.54 23.31 -19.98
N TYR A 485 45.24 22.55 -20.83
CA TYR A 485 46.70 22.60 -20.95
C TYR A 485 47.24 24.00 -21.29
N ASP A 486 46.64 24.67 -22.27
CA ASP A 486 47.12 25.96 -22.78
C ASP A 486 46.96 27.07 -21.73
N SER A 487 45.83 27.10 -21.01
CA SER A 487 45.56 28.08 -19.97
C SER A 487 46.42 27.86 -18.71
N ILE A 488 46.77 26.61 -18.39
CA ILE A 488 47.75 26.27 -17.35
C ILE A 488 49.16 26.74 -17.77
N LYS A 489 49.57 26.45 -19.01
CA LYS A 489 50.87 26.87 -19.54
C LYS A 489 51.01 28.40 -19.53
N ASP A 490 50.00 29.12 -20.00
CA ASP A 490 49.94 30.59 -20.01
C ASP A 490 50.15 31.18 -18.61
N TYR A 491 49.50 30.62 -17.59
CA TYR A 491 49.72 31.04 -16.21
C TYR A 491 51.19 30.88 -15.79
N PHE A 492 51.82 29.74 -16.13
CA PHE A 492 53.21 29.48 -15.78
C PHE A 492 54.22 30.30 -16.60
N ASP A 493 53.88 30.73 -17.83
CA ASP A 493 54.71 31.67 -18.59
C ASP A 493 54.97 32.96 -17.79
N ALA A 494 53.95 33.47 -17.09
CA ALA A 494 54.10 34.64 -16.21
C ALA A 494 54.70 34.30 -14.84
N PHE A 495 54.26 33.20 -14.21
CA PHE A 495 54.67 32.86 -12.85
C PHE A 495 56.16 32.51 -12.75
N LEU A 496 56.73 31.85 -13.76
CA LEU A 496 58.13 31.43 -13.77
C LEU A 496 59.13 32.59 -13.86
N LEU A 497 58.71 33.77 -14.32
CA LEU A 497 59.55 34.99 -14.28
C LEU A 497 60.01 35.34 -12.86
N LYS A 498 59.25 34.93 -11.84
CA LYS A 498 59.58 35.13 -10.43
C LYS A 498 60.65 34.15 -9.90
N LYS A 499 61.05 33.17 -10.71
CA LYS A 499 61.93 32.05 -10.35
C LYS A 499 61.48 31.34 -9.06
N PRO A 500 60.23 30.85 -9.00
CA PRO A 500 59.64 30.30 -7.79
C PRO A 500 60.22 28.92 -7.46
N GLN A 501 60.62 28.71 -6.20
CA GLN A 501 60.94 27.38 -5.67
C GLN A 501 60.18 27.12 -4.37
N GLY A 502 59.42 26.02 -4.31
CA GLY A 502 58.57 25.69 -3.17
C GLY A 502 59.23 24.71 -2.18
N THR A 503 58.95 24.88 -0.89
CA THR A 503 59.27 23.93 0.18
C THR A 503 57.99 23.59 0.94
N ILE A 504 57.62 22.31 1.05
CA ILE A 504 56.50 21.87 1.90
C ILE A 504 56.91 22.04 3.37
N LEU A 505 56.09 22.76 4.13
CA LEU A 505 56.24 22.96 5.58
C LEU A 505 55.39 21.95 6.36
N GLU A 506 54.17 21.71 5.89
CA GLU A 506 53.22 20.77 6.49
C GLU A 506 52.44 20.07 5.37
N SER A 507 52.18 18.77 5.52
CA SER A 507 51.55 17.94 4.48
C SER A 507 50.71 16.81 5.10
N PHE A 508 49.50 16.67 4.55
CA PHE A 508 48.49 15.67 4.87
C PHE A 508 48.15 14.91 3.59
N ALA A 509 48.76 13.74 3.43
CA ALA A 509 48.57 12.90 2.27
C ALA A 509 47.46 11.87 2.49
N THR A 510 46.74 11.52 1.43
CA THR A 510 45.83 10.37 1.39
C THR A 510 46.00 9.66 0.06
N ALA A 511 46.14 8.34 0.09
CA ALA A 511 46.24 7.52 -1.10
C ALA A 511 44.98 6.67 -1.30
N GLY A 512 44.58 6.50 -2.56
CA GLY A 512 43.56 5.57 -3.00
C GLY A 512 43.99 4.85 -4.27
N ASP A 513 43.13 3.97 -4.79
CA ASP A 513 43.47 3.21 -5.98
C ASP A 513 43.42 4.10 -7.23
N GLY A 514 44.59 4.37 -7.84
CA GLY A 514 44.71 5.19 -9.04
C GLY A 514 44.58 6.71 -8.84
N TRP A 515 44.47 7.16 -7.59
CA TRP A 515 44.47 8.58 -7.23
C TRP A 515 45.14 8.80 -5.87
N CYS A 516 45.68 9.99 -5.64
CA CYS A 516 46.09 10.41 -4.31
C CYS A 516 45.90 11.92 -4.14
N LYS A 517 45.92 12.41 -2.91
CA LYS A 517 45.88 13.85 -2.62
C LYS A 517 46.91 14.22 -1.58
N ASP A 518 47.42 15.43 -1.66
CA ASP A 518 48.25 16.06 -0.64
C ASP A 518 47.79 17.50 -0.44
N CYS A 519 47.44 17.86 0.78
CA CYS A 519 47.11 19.22 1.15
C CYS A 519 47.95 19.66 2.34
N GLY A 520 48.17 20.96 2.46
CA GLY A 520 48.99 21.49 3.54
C GLY A 520 49.47 22.91 3.29
N ILE A 521 50.64 23.22 3.83
CA ILE A 521 51.26 24.55 3.77
C ILE A 521 52.63 24.40 3.13
N TYR A 522 52.90 25.23 2.12
CA TYR A 522 54.23 25.40 1.55
C TYR A 522 54.71 26.85 1.63
N GLU A 523 56.02 27.04 1.47
CA GLU A 523 56.64 28.35 1.32
C GLU A 523 57.37 28.41 -0.01
N PHE A 524 57.09 29.45 -0.79
CA PHE A 524 57.79 29.76 -2.03
C PHE A 524 58.87 30.80 -1.78
N LYS A 525 60.09 30.50 -2.23
CA LYS A 525 61.16 31.48 -2.38
C LYS A 525 61.19 31.96 -3.83
N MET A 526 61.07 33.27 -4.03
CA MET A 526 61.12 33.89 -5.35
C MET A 526 62.56 34.30 -5.66
N GLY A 527 63.18 33.65 -6.63
CA GLY A 527 64.57 33.94 -7.02
C GLY A 527 64.75 35.30 -7.70
N ALA A 528 63.68 35.96 -8.15
CA ALA A 528 63.75 37.28 -8.78
C ALA A 528 64.01 38.43 -7.79
N ASP A 529 63.44 38.37 -6.59
CA ASP A 529 63.52 39.45 -5.58
C ASP A 529 63.92 38.95 -4.19
N GLY A 530 64.07 37.64 -4.00
CA GLY A 530 64.44 37.02 -2.73
C GLY A 530 63.28 36.91 -1.72
N SER A 531 62.05 37.28 -2.10
CA SER A 531 60.89 37.22 -1.21
C SER A 531 60.46 35.78 -0.90
N ASN A 532 59.88 35.58 0.28
CA ASN A 532 59.27 34.32 0.70
C ASN A 532 57.76 34.49 0.87
N VAL A 533 56.97 33.56 0.33
CA VAL A 533 55.50 33.59 0.40
C VAL A 533 54.99 32.26 0.91
N LYS A 534 54.32 32.28 2.06
CA LYS A 534 53.60 31.12 2.60
C LYS A 534 52.21 31.03 2.00
N ALA A 535 51.80 29.82 1.66
CA ALA A 535 50.50 29.56 1.07
C ALA A 535 49.99 28.16 1.43
N ARG A 536 48.66 28.03 1.48
CA ARG A 536 47.94 26.77 1.60
C ARG A 536 47.80 26.15 0.22
N TYR A 537 47.97 24.84 0.14
CA TYR A 537 47.83 24.12 -1.12
C TYR A 537 46.94 22.89 -0.99
N SER A 538 46.44 22.43 -2.12
CA SER A 538 45.85 21.11 -2.29
C SER A 538 46.18 20.60 -3.69
N PHE A 539 46.84 19.45 -3.76
CA PHE A 539 47.04 18.68 -4.98
C PHE A 539 46.17 17.43 -4.92
N VAL A 540 45.47 17.14 -6.02
CA VAL A 540 44.88 15.82 -6.30
C VAL A 540 45.59 15.28 -7.53
N TYR A 541 46.14 14.08 -7.42
CA TYR A 541 46.85 13.38 -8.47
C TYR A 541 46.02 12.20 -8.97
N VAL A 542 46.11 11.93 -10.27
CA VAL A 542 45.58 10.74 -10.93
C VAL A 542 46.71 10.06 -11.69
N TYR A 543 46.63 8.74 -11.83
CA TYR A 543 47.60 8.01 -12.65
C TYR A 543 47.15 8.02 -14.13
N GLU A 544 47.86 8.76 -14.97
CA GLU A 544 47.53 8.96 -16.39
C GLU A 544 48.78 8.74 -17.25
N ASP A 545 48.65 7.97 -18.34
CA ASP A 545 49.72 7.70 -19.31
C ASP A 545 51.03 7.16 -18.68
N GLY A 546 50.93 6.43 -17.57
CA GLY A 546 52.08 5.83 -16.87
C GLY A 546 52.77 6.74 -15.85
N GLU A 547 52.22 7.93 -15.58
CA GLU A 547 52.78 8.90 -14.64
C GLU A 547 51.71 9.44 -13.68
N TRP A 548 52.13 9.88 -12.48
CA TRP A 548 51.26 10.63 -11.58
C TRP A 548 51.13 12.07 -12.07
N LYS A 549 49.92 12.46 -12.47
CA LYS A 549 49.60 13.79 -13.00
C LYS A 549 48.69 14.55 -12.03
N ILE A 550 48.87 15.86 -11.95
CA ILE A 550 48.01 16.75 -11.17
C ILE A 550 46.66 16.90 -11.88
N SER A 551 45.59 16.39 -11.28
CA SER A 551 44.20 16.58 -11.73
C SER A 551 43.56 17.83 -11.12
N HIS A 552 43.92 18.18 -9.89
CA HIS A 552 43.48 19.42 -9.25
C HIS A 552 44.63 20.06 -8.48
N HIS A 553 44.83 21.36 -8.64
CA HIS A 553 45.76 22.16 -7.85
C HIS A 553 45.09 23.44 -7.40
N HIS A 554 45.02 23.65 -6.09
CA HIS A 554 44.62 24.91 -5.50
C HIS A 554 45.76 25.47 -4.67
N SER A 555 46.05 26.76 -4.83
CA SER A 555 47.00 27.51 -4.02
C SER A 555 46.42 28.85 -3.57
N SER A 556 46.54 29.18 -2.29
CA SER A 556 46.09 30.45 -1.70
C SER A 556 47.13 30.97 -0.72
N VAL A 557 47.48 32.27 -0.80
CA VAL A 557 48.28 32.93 0.25
C VAL A 557 47.60 32.79 1.61
N MET A 558 48.38 32.87 2.70
CA MET A 558 47.86 32.83 4.06
C MET A 558 46.90 34.03 4.30
N PRO A 559 45.68 33.82 4.79
CA PRO A 559 44.73 34.91 5.06
C PRO A 559 45.31 36.00 5.98
N GLU A 560 46.11 35.61 6.97
CA GLU A 560 46.70 36.50 7.98
C GLU A 560 47.78 37.43 7.38
N SER A 561 48.39 37.04 6.25
CA SER A 561 49.31 37.90 5.50
C SER A 561 48.59 39.05 4.78
N VAL A 562 47.27 38.95 4.62
CA VAL A 562 46.41 39.95 3.98
C VAL A 562 45.54 40.70 5.01
N LEU A 563 45.10 40.04 6.08
CA LEU A 563 44.13 40.54 7.05
C LEU A 563 44.75 40.98 8.40
N GLY A 564 46.06 40.75 8.62
CA GLY A 564 46.71 40.89 9.93
C GLY A 564 46.44 39.69 10.85
N PRO A 565 47.19 39.54 11.97
CA PRO A 565 46.98 38.42 12.90
C PRO A 565 45.60 38.49 13.54
N ALA A 566 44.90 37.36 13.60
CA ALA A 566 43.66 37.24 14.35
C ALA A 566 43.89 37.61 15.83
N LYS A 567 43.02 38.44 16.41
CA LYS A 567 43.02 38.68 17.86
C LYS A 567 42.76 37.33 18.54
N LYS A 568 43.68 36.86 19.38
CA LYS A 568 43.42 35.72 20.27
C LYS A 568 42.28 36.11 21.21
N GLU A 569 41.10 35.55 20.99
CA GLU A 569 40.09 35.45 22.04
C GLU A 569 40.44 34.22 22.90
N ASP A 570 40.50 34.43 24.22
CA ASP A 570 40.74 33.39 25.21
C ASP A 570 39.59 32.37 25.15
N LEU A 571 39.81 31.26 24.48
CA LEU A 571 38.93 30.09 24.58
C LEU A 571 39.22 29.39 25.90
N VAL A 572 38.36 29.70 26.87
CA VAL A 572 38.16 28.95 28.11
C VAL A 572 37.72 27.53 27.74
N GLU A 573 38.45 26.52 28.23
CA GLU A 573 38.04 25.12 28.15
C GLU A 573 36.70 24.91 28.87
N ALA A 574 35.69 24.40 28.14
CA ALA A 574 34.55 23.65 28.67
C ALA A 574 34.09 22.62 27.64
#